data_AF-A0A2T6CQK4-F1
#
_entry.id   AF-A0A2T6CQK4-F1
#
_cell.length_a   1.000
_cell.length_b   1.000
_cell.length_c   1.000
_cell.angle_alpha   90.00
_cell.angle_beta   90.00
_cell.angle_gamma   90.00
#
_symmetry.space_group_name_H-M   'P 1'
#
loop_
_entity.id
_entity.type
_entity.pdbx_description
1 polymer ?
#
loop_
_entity_poly.entity_id
_entity_poly.type
_entity_poly.pdbx_seq_one_letter_code
_entity_poly.pdbx_strand_id
1 'polypeptide(L)'
;MAQRTPSRTSDDLRRLHFINSLFAHATGHDLYLAEQIKSAITFSLAELEAQTTAHPELAQKYDAAFNAAAAELLTKVFATHPRHGFYHWDASLTLASATPLFTRAEVMAGLKRLAPFRESTLLITNLRHALLPPNRRATPRRRREYEEALAFIRDLAAARTARSANLQLLFL
;
A
#
# COMPACT_ATOMS: atom_id res chain seq x y z
N MET A 1 -8.81 21.96 34.57
CA MET A 1 -7.77 21.08 34.01
C MET A 1 -8.26 20.59 32.65
N ALA A 2 -7.77 21.20 31.56
CA ALA A 2 -8.15 20.79 30.21
C ALA A 2 -7.29 19.59 29.81
N GLN A 3 -7.92 18.41 29.69
CA GLN A 3 -7.28 17.23 29.15
C GLN A 3 -6.99 17.49 27.66
N ARG A 4 -5.70 17.65 27.32
CA ARG A 4 -5.25 17.62 25.92
C ARG A 4 -5.52 16.22 25.40
N THR A 5 -6.54 16.07 24.56
CA THR A 5 -6.71 14.90 23.70
C THR A 5 -5.38 14.66 22.98
N PRO A 6 -4.74 13.48 23.07
CA PRO A 6 -3.53 13.22 22.32
C PRO A 6 -3.89 13.40 20.84
N SER A 7 -3.22 14.34 20.19
CA SER A 7 -3.39 14.60 18.76
C SER A 7 -3.06 13.30 18.04
N ARG A 8 -4.09 12.59 17.54
CA ARG A 8 -3.93 11.41 16.67
C ARG A 8 -2.81 11.71 15.68
N THR A 9 -1.74 10.93 15.74
CA THR A 9 -0.54 11.18 14.97
C THR A 9 -0.93 11.22 13.50
N SER A 10 -0.35 12.11 12.69
CA SER A 10 -0.67 12.19 11.25
C SER A 10 -0.52 10.84 10.52
N ASP A 11 0.31 9.95 11.07
CA ASP A 11 0.51 8.59 10.57
C ASP A 11 -0.66 7.65 10.93
N ASP A 12 -1.29 7.78 12.10
CA ASP A 12 -2.48 6.98 12.50
C ASP A 12 -3.69 7.31 11.62
N LEU A 13 -3.93 8.59 11.38
CA LEU A 13 -4.98 9.03 10.45
C LEU A 13 -4.71 8.59 9.01
N ARG A 14 -3.44 8.52 8.60
CA ARG A 14 -3.04 7.98 7.30
C ARG A 14 -3.29 6.47 7.22
N ARG A 15 -2.98 5.70 8.27
CA ARG A 15 -3.23 4.25 8.33
C ARG A 15 -4.73 3.93 8.35
N LEU A 16 -5.53 4.68 9.12
CA LEU A 16 -7.00 4.59 9.14
C LEU A 16 -7.62 4.95 7.78
N HIS A 17 -7.16 6.04 7.15
CA HIS A 17 -7.63 6.44 5.82
C HIS A 17 -7.19 5.45 4.74
N PHE A 18 -5.99 4.86 4.87
CA PHE A 18 -5.47 3.82 3.99
C PHE A 18 -6.34 2.57 4.00
N ILE A 19 -6.65 2.09 5.19
CA ILE A 19 -7.61 1.01 5.43
C ILE A 19 -8.97 1.35 4.83
N ASN A 20 -9.50 2.55 5.09
CA ASN A 20 -10.80 2.93 4.56
C ASN A 20 -10.80 3.01 3.02
N SER A 21 -9.69 3.47 2.43
CA SER A 21 -9.52 3.57 0.97
C SER A 21 -9.31 2.21 0.29
N LEU A 22 -8.56 1.30 0.93
CA LEU A 22 -8.35 -0.09 0.47
C LEU A 22 -9.67 -0.81 0.28
N PHE A 23 -10.61 -0.61 1.21
CA PHE A 23 -11.83 -1.40 1.25
C PHE A 23 -13.03 -0.70 0.66
N ALA A 24 -13.08 0.63 0.61
CA ALA A 24 -14.18 1.35 -0.04
C ALA A 24 -14.42 0.93 -1.52
N HIS A 25 -13.39 0.42 -2.21
CA HIS A 25 -13.50 -0.03 -3.61
C HIS A 25 -13.45 -1.55 -3.80
N ALA A 26 -12.91 -2.30 -2.82
CA ALA A 26 -12.97 -3.77 -2.83
C ALA A 26 -14.39 -4.28 -2.46
N THR A 27 -15.17 -3.48 -1.74
CA THR A 27 -16.50 -3.85 -1.22
C THR A 27 -17.64 -3.70 -2.23
N GLY A 28 -17.36 -3.26 -3.46
CA GLY A 28 -18.42 -3.04 -4.46
C GLY A 28 -19.16 -4.31 -4.89
N HIS A 29 -18.56 -5.50 -4.73
CA HIS A 29 -19.09 -6.76 -5.28
C HIS A 29 -19.25 -7.88 -4.24
N ASP A 30 -18.69 -7.74 -3.02
CA ASP A 30 -18.77 -8.75 -1.95
C ASP A 30 -18.86 -8.12 -0.55
N LEU A 31 -20.08 -8.07 -0.01
CA LEU A 31 -20.38 -7.55 1.33
C LEU A 31 -19.82 -8.41 2.47
N TYR A 32 -19.60 -9.70 2.23
CA TYR A 32 -19.08 -10.60 3.25
C TYR A 32 -17.58 -10.39 3.43
N LEU A 33 -16.88 -10.19 2.31
CA LEU A 33 -15.48 -9.79 2.29
C LEU A 33 -15.29 -8.41 2.96
N ALA A 34 -16.22 -7.49 2.75
CA ALA A 34 -16.24 -6.18 3.42
C ALA A 34 -16.15 -6.28 4.94
N GLU A 35 -17.01 -7.11 5.54
CA GLU A 35 -17.12 -7.25 6.99
C GLU A 35 -15.95 -8.05 7.60
N GLN A 36 -15.47 -9.10 6.91
CA GLN A 36 -14.30 -9.84 7.36
C GLN A 36 -13.05 -8.97 7.40
N ILE A 37 -12.84 -8.18 6.35
CA ILE A 37 -11.67 -7.34 6.27
C ILE A 37 -11.78 -6.16 7.25
N LYS A 38 -12.95 -5.50 7.33
CA LYS A 38 -13.21 -4.47 8.36
C LYS A 38 -12.95 -4.97 9.78
N SER A 39 -13.33 -6.21 10.09
CA SER A 39 -13.08 -6.83 11.39
C SER A 39 -11.59 -7.09 11.64
N ALA A 40 -10.88 -7.68 10.66
CA ALA A 40 -9.44 -7.95 10.76
C ALA A 40 -8.63 -6.66 10.95
N ILE A 41 -8.99 -5.61 10.22
CA ILE A 41 -8.43 -4.26 10.32
C ILE A 41 -8.65 -3.64 11.67
N THR A 42 -9.89 -3.65 12.17
CA THR A 42 -10.26 -2.99 13.43
C THR A 42 -9.45 -3.60 14.57
N PHE A 43 -9.26 -4.92 14.52
CA PHE A 43 -8.40 -5.65 15.45
C PHE A 43 -6.93 -5.24 15.32
N SER A 44 -6.35 -5.27 14.11
CA SER A 44 -4.94 -4.88 13.90
C SER A 44 -4.66 -3.41 14.21
N LEU A 45 -5.61 -2.49 13.98
CA LEU A 45 -5.47 -1.06 14.31
C LEU A 45 -5.42 -0.83 15.82
N ALA A 46 -6.28 -1.51 16.58
CA ALA A 46 -6.32 -1.35 18.04
C ALA A 46 -5.03 -1.86 18.70
N GLU A 47 -4.50 -2.98 18.23
CA GLU A 47 -3.22 -3.53 18.70
C GLU A 47 -2.04 -2.60 18.34
N LEU A 48 -2.08 -2.02 17.13
CA LEU A 48 -1.02 -1.14 16.62
C LEU A 48 -1.03 0.25 17.28
N GLU A 49 -2.21 0.82 17.59
CA GLU A 49 -2.34 2.07 18.36
C GLU A 49 -1.75 1.90 19.77
N ALA A 50 -2.05 0.78 20.43
CA ALA A 50 -1.52 0.50 21.77
C ALA A 50 0.02 0.40 21.77
N GLN A 51 0.61 -0.24 20.76
CA GLN A 51 2.06 -0.42 20.65
C GLN A 51 2.80 0.85 20.21
N THR A 52 2.25 1.63 19.27
CA THR A 52 2.86 2.88 18.79
C THR A 52 2.84 3.97 19.87
N THR A 53 1.79 3.98 20.70
CA THR A 53 1.70 4.88 21.87
C THR A 53 2.75 4.52 22.93
N ALA A 54 3.08 3.24 23.09
CA ALA A 54 4.07 2.78 24.05
C ALA A 54 5.52 3.03 23.61
N HIS A 55 5.82 2.98 22.29
CA HIS A 55 7.18 3.08 21.75
C HIS A 55 7.25 3.93 20.46
N PRO A 56 7.20 5.26 20.56
CA PRO A 56 7.25 6.16 19.40
C PRO A 56 8.59 6.07 18.64
N GLU A 57 9.70 5.72 19.31
CA GLU A 57 10.99 5.48 18.64
C GLU A 57 11.00 4.32 17.64
N LEU A 58 10.02 3.41 17.71
CA LEU A 58 9.90 2.25 16.83
C LEU A 58 8.94 2.48 15.65
N ALA A 59 8.35 3.67 15.51
CA ALA A 59 7.32 3.97 14.51
C ALA A 59 7.66 3.53 13.08
N GLN A 60 8.92 3.72 12.64
CA GLN A 60 9.37 3.26 11.30
C GLN A 60 9.41 1.74 11.16
N LYS A 61 9.84 1.03 12.21
CA LYS A 61 9.85 -0.45 12.21
C LYS A 61 8.41 -0.97 12.19
N TYR A 62 7.50 -0.26 12.86
CA TYR A 62 6.07 -0.55 12.83
C TYR A 62 5.43 -0.26 11.47
N ASP A 63 5.79 0.82 10.77
CA ASP A 63 5.28 1.09 9.41
C ASP A 63 5.66 -0.04 8.44
N ALA A 64 6.92 -0.48 8.46
CA ALA A 64 7.38 -1.58 7.62
C ALA A 64 6.68 -2.89 7.98
N ALA A 65 6.54 -3.20 9.27
CA ALA A 65 5.82 -4.39 9.74
C ALA A 65 4.33 -4.35 9.39
N PHE A 66 3.69 -3.18 9.49
CA PHE A 66 2.31 -2.97 9.10
C PHE A 66 2.12 -3.18 7.59
N ASN A 67 2.97 -2.59 6.77
CA ASN A 67 2.93 -2.76 5.32
C ASN A 67 3.11 -4.23 4.92
N ALA A 68 4.01 -4.95 5.58
CA ALA A 68 4.21 -6.38 5.38
C ALA A 68 2.97 -7.19 5.78
N ALA A 69 2.39 -6.93 6.96
CA ALA A 69 1.18 -7.62 7.44
C ALA A 69 -0.04 -7.33 6.54
N ALA A 70 -0.20 -6.09 6.07
CA ALA A 70 -1.26 -5.71 5.14
C ALA A 70 -1.11 -6.42 3.79
N ALA A 71 0.12 -6.51 3.26
CA ALA A 71 0.40 -7.25 2.03
C ALA A 71 0.12 -8.75 2.19
N GLU A 72 0.49 -9.34 3.34
CA GLU A 72 0.22 -10.75 3.63
C GLU A 72 -1.29 -11.02 3.74
N LEU A 73 -2.04 -10.14 4.41
CA LEU A 73 -3.49 -10.24 4.52
C LEU A 73 -4.16 -10.18 3.14
N LEU A 74 -3.78 -9.21 2.30
CA LEU A 74 -4.32 -9.10 0.94
C LEU A 74 -3.96 -10.32 0.08
N THR A 75 -2.74 -10.85 0.22
CA THR A 75 -2.34 -12.09 -0.45
C THR A 75 -3.26 -13.25 -0.07
N LYS A 76 -3.53 -13.43 1.24
CA LYS A 76 -4.43 -14.49 1.74
C LYS A 76 -5.87 -14.29 1.25
N VAL A 77 -6.35 -13.06 1.26
CA VAL A 77 -7.70 -12.70 0.78
C VAL A 77 -7.85 -13.01 -0.71
N PHE A 78 -6.93 -12.57 -1.56
CA PHE A 78 -7.06 -12.81 -2.99
C PHE A 78 -6.72 -14.24 -3.41
N ALA A 79 -5.95 -14.98 -2.60
CA ALA A 79 -5.73 -16.40 -2.84
C ALA A 79 -7.02 -17.24 -2.79
N THR A 80 -8.05 -16.79 -2.06
CA THR A 80 -9.36 -17.45 -2.03
C THR A 80 -10.29 -17.01 -3.18
N HIS A 81 -9.87 -16.06 -4.01
CA HIS A 81 -10.64 -15.49 -5.12
C HIS A 81 -9.97 -15.80 -6.46
N PRO A 82 -10.21 -16.99 -7.06
CA PRO A 82 -9.49 -17.46 -8.24
C PRO A 82 -9.72 -16.64 -9.52
N ARG A 83 -10.72 -15.75 -9.52
CA ARG A 83 -11.03 -14.84 -10.64
C ARG A 83 -10.33 -13.47 -10.54
N HIS A 84 -9.67 -13.19 -9.43
CA HIS A 84 -9.01 -11.91 -9.16
C HIS A 84 -7.49 -12.07 -9.20
N GLY A 85 -6.82 -11.29 -10.04
CA GLY A 85 -5.36 -11.28 -10.11
C GLY A 85 -4.77 -10.44 -8.99
N PHE A 86 -3.79 -10.95 -8.26
CA PHE A 86 -3.07 -10.16 -7.24
C PHE A 86 -1.56 -10.20 -7.48
N TYR A 87 -0.93 -9.03 -7.45
CA TYR A 87 0.52 -8.89 -7.48
C TYR A 87 0.94 -7.84 -6.45
N HIS A 88 1.94 -8.20 -5.65
CA HIS A 88 2.56 -7.32 -4.67
C HIS A 88 4.03 -7.10 -5.02
N TRP A 89 4.45 -5.84 -4.98
CA TRP A 89 5.84 -5.43 -5.05
C TRP A 89 6.20 -4.54 -3.86
N ASP A 90 7.28 -4.87 -3.17
CA ASP A 90 7.90 -4.01 -2.15
C ASP A 90 9.05 -3.21 -2.77
N ALA A 91 8.86 -1.90 -2.90
CA ALA A 91 9.82 -0.99 -3.52
C ALA A 91 11.05 -0.70 -2.64
N SER A 92 11.07 -1.16 -1.39
CA SER A 92 12.21 -1.05 -0.48
C SER A 92 13.02 -2.35 -0.33
N LEU A 93 12.57 -3.44 -0.96
CA LEU A 93 13.17 -4.76 -0.79
C LEU A 93 14.65 -4.81 -1.20
N THR A 94 15.05 -4.05 -2.22
CA THR A 94 16.46 -3.95 -2.65
C THR A 94 16.91 -2.50 -2.82
N LEU A 95 18.20 -2.23 -2.60
CA LEU A 95 18.81 -0.91 -2.76
C LEU A 95 18.59 -0.29 -4.16
N ALA A 96 18.38 -1.11 -5.19
CA ALA A 96 18.12 -0.67 -6.56
C ALA A 96 16.62 -0.54 -6.91
N SER A 97 15.73 -1.03 -6.05
CA SER A 97 14.28 -1.13 -6.30
C SER A 97 13.61 0.21 -6.61
N ALA A 98 14.10 1.30 -6.04
CA ALA A 98 13.53 2.64 -6.23
C ALA A 98 13.95 3.33 -7.54
N THR A 99 14.86 2.74 -8.32
CA THR A 99 15.34 3.39 -9.55
C THR A 99 14.32 3.21 -10.68
N PRO A 100 14.19 4.19 -11.60
CA PRO A 100 13.17 4.13 -12.67
C PRO A 100 13.21 2.85 -13.52
N LEU A 101 14.41 2.30 -13.75
CA LEU A 101 14.60 1.08 -14.53
C LEU A 101 14.00 -0.15 -13.82
N PHE A 102 14.27 -0.30 -12.52
CA PHE A 102 13.75 -1.41 -11.72
C PHE A 102 12.25 -1.25 -11.47
N THR A 103 11.78 -0.03 -11.18
CA THR A 103 10.34 0.27 -11.09
C THR A 103 9.61 -0.17 -12.36
N ARG A 104 10.14 0.16 -13.53
CA ARG A 104 9.54 -0.27 -14.81
C ARG A 104 9.52 -1.80 -14.94
N ALA A 105 10.63 -2.47 -14.60
CA ALA A 105 10.74 -3.93 -14.74
C ALA A 105 9.73 -4.65 -13.84
N GLU A 106 9.65 -4.27 -12.56
CA GLU A 106 8.74 -4.87 -11.58
C GLU A 106 7.27 -4.61 -11.91
N VAL A 107 6.93 -3.38 -12.27
CA VAL A 107 5.56 -3.05 -12.67
C VAL A 107 5.17 -3.80 -13.94
N MET A 108 6.05 -3.88 -14.95
CA MET A 108 5.77 -4.67 -16.16
C MET A 108 5.63 -6.18 -15.87
N ALA A 109 6.42 -6.73 -14.94
CA ALA A 109 6.33 -8.11 -14.52
C ALA A 109 4.97 -8.38 -13.82
N GLY A 110 4.56 -7.49 -12.93
CA GLY A 110 3.26 -7.53 -12.29
C GLY A 110 2.12 -7.46 -13.29
N LEU A 111 2.11 -6.45 -14.16
CA LEU A 111 1.08 -6.28 -15.19
C LEU A 111 0.99 -7.49 -16.14
N LYS A 112 2.12 -8.11 -16.50
CA LYS A 112 2.14 -9.34 -17.30
C LYS A 112 1.46 -10.50 -16.58
N ARG A 113 1.69 -10.65 -15.26
CA ARG A 113 1.03 -11.70 -14.45
C ARG A 113 -0.46 -11.44 -14.27
N LEU A 114 -0.86 -10.16 -14.21
CA LEU A 114 -2.25 -9.75 -14.03
C LEU A 114 -3.07 -9.76 -15.33
N ALA A 115 -2.42 -9.75 -16.49
CA ALA A 115 -3.06 -9.71 -17.81
C ALA A 115 -4.17 -10.77 -18.06
N PRO A 116 -4.10 -12.02 -17.54
CA PRO A 116 -5.17 -13.00 -17.71
C PRO A 116 -6.46 -12.68 -16.93
N PHE A 117 -6.39 -11.82 -15.92
CA PHE A 117 -7.51 -11.56 -15.01
C PHE A 117 -8.32 -10.34 -15.45
N ARG A 118 -9.65 -10.44 -15.33
CA ARG A 118 -10.56 -9.32 -15.62
C ARG A 118 -10.55 -8.28 -14.52
N GLU A 119 -10.43 -8.74 -13.28
CA GLU A 119 -10.30 -7.92 -12.09
C GLU A 119 -8.94 -8.22 -11.48
N SER A 120 -8.18 -7.17 -11.17
CA SER A 120 -6.82 -7.34 -10.66
C SER A 120 -6.40 -6.20 -9.75
N THR A 121 -5.50 -6.50 -8.82
CA THR A 121 -4.90 -5.53 -7.91
C THR A 121 -3.38 -5.61 -7.98
N LEU A 122 -2.76 -4.45 -8.24
CA LEU A 122 -1.33 -4.23 -8.11
C LEU A 122 -1.07 -3.41 -6.84
N LEU A 123 -0.46 -4.06 -5.84
CA LEU A 123 -0.05 -3.44 -4.58
C LEU A 123 1.44 -3.09 -4.62
N ILE A 124 1.77 -1.84 -4.32
CA ILE A 124 3.16 -1.36 -4.23
C ILE A 124 3.38 -0.81 -2.82
N THR A 125 4.25 -1.46 -2.03
CA THR A 125 4.60 -1.03 -0.66
C THR A 125 5.94 -0.31 -0.61
N ASN A 126 6.08 0.57 0.37
CA ASN A 126 7.33 1.23 0.77
C ASN A 126 7.96 2.13 -0.30
N LEU A 127 7.22 2.54 -1.35
CA LEU A 127 7.74 3.39 -2.43
C LEU A 127 8.24 4.74 -1.90
N ARG A 128 7.49 5.32 -0.95
CA ARG A 128 7.89 6.56 -0.29
C ARG A 128 9.15 6.38 0.53
N HIS A 129 9.27 5.30 1.31
CA HIS A 129 10.48 5.02 2.09
C HIS A 129 11.72 4.84 1.21
N ALA A 130 11.55 4.22 0.05
CA ALA A 130 12.63 3.98 -0.89
C ALA A 130 13.18 5.26 -1.53
N LEU A 131 12.30 6.24 -1.85
CA LEU A 131 12.68 7.51 -2.50
C LEU A 131 12.90 8.67 -1.51
N LEU A 132 12.19 8.66 -0.39
CA LEU A 132 12.21 9.65 0.68
C LEU A 132 12.52 8.93 2.02
N PRO A 133 13.75 8.43 2.21
CA PRO A 133 14.10 7.74 3.44
C PRO A 133 13.96 8.71 4.62
N PRO A 134 13.27 8.32 5.70
CA PRO A 134 12.89 9.21 6.80
C PRO A 134 14.10 9.77 7.56
N ASN A 135 15.23 9.07 7.48
CA ASN A 135 16.49 9.46 8.15
C ASN A 135 17.28 10.49 7.34
N ARG A 136 16.75 10.97 6.19
CA ARG A 136 17.39 11.98 5.34
C ARG A 136 16.44 13.12 5.05
N ARG A 137 17.00 14.32 4.87
CA ARG A 137 16.23 15.53 4.55
C ARG A 137 15.41 15.32 3.27
N ALA A 138 14.10 15.53 3.38
CA ALA A 138 13.17 15.55 2.24
C ALA A 138 13.37 16.83 1.42
N THR A 139 14.35 16.84 0.52
CA THR A 139 14.60 17.96 -0.38
C THR A 139 13.49 18.09 -1.42
N PRO A 140 13.25 19.30 -1.98
CA PRO A 140 12.28 19.49 -3.06
C PRO A 140 12.51 18.55 -4.24
N ARG A 141 13.79 18.29 -4.56
CA ARG A 141 14.19 17.32 -5.58
C ARG A 141 13.66 15.91 -5.29
N ARG A 142 13.85 15.37 -4.09
CA ARG A 142 13.37 14.01 -3.77
C ARG A 142 11.85 13.89 -3.71
N ARG A 143 11.16 14.96 -3.30
CA ARG A 143 9.70 15.00 -3.37
C ARG A 143 9.23 14.91 -4.81
N ARG A 144 9.88 15.65 -5.71
CA ARG A 144 9.63 15.58 -7.14
C ARG A 144 9.93 14.19 -7.71
N GLU A 145 11.04 13.56 -7.33
CA GLU A 145 11.36 12.18 -7.73
C GLU A 145 10.27 11.18 -7.30
N TYR A 146 9.70 11.34 -6.09
CA TYR A 146 8.57 10.53 -5.63
C TYR A 146 7.29 10.74 -6.44
N GLU A 147 6.92 12.00 -6.71
CA GLU A 147 5.74 12.32 -7.54
C GLU A 147 5.91 11.83 -8.98
N GLU A 148 7.11 11.99 -9.56
CA GLU A 148 7.44 11.49 -10.90
C GLU A 148 7.35 9.96 -10.96
N ALA A 149 7.81 9.25 -9.92
CA ALA A 149 7.65 7.80 -9.83
C ALA A 149 6.17 7.38 -9.75
N LEU A 150 5.35 8.07 -8.96
CA LEU A 150 3.91 7.81 -8.88
C LEU A 150 3.22 8.02 -10.24
N ALA A 151 3.50 9.16 -10.90
CA ALA A 151 2.96 9.46 -12.21
C ALA A 151 3.39 8.41 -13.24
N PHE A 152 4.68 8.06 -13.27
CA PHE A 152 5.21 7.04 -14.16
C PHE A 152 4.52 5.69 -14.00
N ILE A 153 4.33 5.21 -12.76
CA ILE A 153 3.66 3.94 -12.49
C ILE A 153 2.20 3.98 -12.94
N ARG A 154 1.49 5.08 -12.64
CA ARG A 154 0.09 5.27 -13.06
C ARG A 154 -0.05 5.26 -14.58
N ASP A 155 0.80 6.02 -15.28
CA ASP A 155 0.79 6.10 -16.74
C ASP A 155 1.14 4.75 -17.38
N LEU A 156 2.13 4.05 -16.82
CA LEU A 156 2.53 2.72 -17.29
C LEU A 156 1.42 1.70 -17.11
N ALA A 157 0.76 1.69 -15.94
CA ALA A 157 -0.37 0.81 -15.67
C ALA A 157 -1.55 1.12 -16.61
N ALA A 158 -1.89 2.40 -16.78
CA ALA A 158 -2.97 2.82 -17.69
C ALA A 158 -2.68 2.44 -19.15
N ALA A 159 -1.44 2.60 -19.62
CA ALA A 159 -1.05 2.29 -20.99
C ALA A 159 -1.01 0.78 -21.30
N ARG A 160 -0.91 -0.07 -20.28
CA ARG A 160 -0.72 -1.52 -20.43
C ARG A 160 -1.90 -2.36 -19.96
N THR A 161 -2.86 -1.76 -19.28
CA THR A 161 -4.10 -2.43 -18.87
C THR A 161 -5.07 -2.45 -20.06
N ALA A 162 -5.64 -3.61 -20.36
CA ALA A 162 -6.64 -3.73 -21.41
C ALA A 162 -7.90 -2.92 -21.03
N ARG A 163 -8.56 -2.29 -22.01
CA ARG A 163 -9.79 -1.48 -21.76
C ARG A 163 -10.94 -2.25 -21.10
N SER A 164 -10.90 -3.57 -21.18
CA SER A 164 -11.91 -4.47 -20.61
C SER A 164 -11.46 -5.16 -19.32
N ALA A 165 -10.32 -4.74 -18.76
CA ALA A 165 -9.82 -5.17 -17.47
C ALA A 165 -9.94 -4.03 -16.46
N ASN A 166 -10.30 -4.37 -15.23
CA ASN A 166 -10.32 -3.46 -14.10
C ASN A 166 -9.07 -3.71 -13.25
N LEU A 167 -8.11 -2.79 -13.34
CA LEU A 167 -6.89 -2.82 -12.54
C LEU A 167 -6.99 -1.79 -11.41
N GLN A 168 -6.91 -2.29 -10.18
CA GLN A 168 -6.77 -1.47 -8.99
C GLN A 168 -5.29 -1.28 -8.66
N LEU A 169 -4.86 -0.03 -8.56
CA LEU A 169 -3.48 0.33 -8.21
C LEU A 169 -3.45 0.91 -6.79
N LEU A 170 -2.68 0.27 -5.90
CA LEU A 170 -2.59 0.63 -4.49
C LEU A 170 -1.14 0.94 -4.10
N PHE A 171 -0.94 2.03 -3.35
CA PHE A 171 0.35 2.45 -2.84
C PHE A 171 0.33 2.49 -1.32
N LEU A 172 1.39 1.93 -0.72
CA LEU A 172 1.63 1.80 0.71
C LEU A 172 2.97 2.40 1.12
#